data_AF-M1Z289-F1
#
_entry.id   AF-M1Z289-F1
#
_cell.length_a   1.000
_cell.length_b   1.000
_cell.length_c   1.000
_cell.angle_alpha   90.00
_cell.angle_beta   90.00
_cell.angle_gamma   90.00
#
_symmetry.space_group_name_H-M   'P 1'
#
loop_
_entity.id
_entity.type
_entity.pdbx_description
1 polymer ?
#
loop_
_entity_poly.entity_id
_entity_poly.type
_entity_poly.pdbx_seq_one_letter_code
_entity_poly.pdbx_strand_id
1 'polypeptide(L)'
;MKSGSSLRQGLSYAFRLGTELTVATLIGALMGYALDHFLETDPWFLAVGVLFGGAAGVLNVYRTAMNMEQDWGPDAPEGKNDNKTDLDDGPPDPNRDD
;
A
#
# COMPACT_ATOMS: atom_id res chain seq x y z
N MET A 1 -0.07 -23.61 -10.32
CA MET A 1 -0.63 -22.35 -10.88
C MET A 1 -0.47 -21.25 -9.82
N LYS A 2 0.43 -20.27 -10.01
CA LYS A 2 0.76 -19.24 -8.99
C LYS A 2 0.68 -17.80 -9.51
N SER A 3 -0.09 -17.56 -10.58
CA SER A 3 -0.07 -16.27 -11.30
C SER A 3 -1.22 -15.31 -10.96
N GLY A 4 -2.18 -15.72 -10.13
CA GLY A 4 -3.35 -14.90 -9.78
C GLY A 4 -3.18 -14.02 -8.54
N SER A 5 -2.29 -14.37 -7.61
CA SER A 5 -2.12 -13.67 -6.33
C SER A 5 -1.21 -12.45 -6.45
N SER A 6 -0.08 -12.55 -7.15
CA SER A 6 0.86 -11.44 -7.35
C SER A 6 0.25 -10.25 -8.09
N LEU A 7 -0.58 -10.51 -9.10
CA LEU A 7 -1.32 -9.48 -9.83
C LEU A 7 -2.36 -8.79 -8.93
N ARG A 8 -3.13 -9.55 -8.14
CA ARG A 8 -4.12 -8.99 -7.20
C ARG A 8 -3.44 -8.14 -6.12
N GLN A 9 -2.29 -8.59 -5.63
CA GLN A 9 -1.52 -7.89 -4.60
C GLN A 9 -0.93 -6.58 -5.15
N GLY A 10 -0.29 -6.62 -6.33
CA GLY A 10 0.19 -5.40 -7.01
C GLY A 10 -0.93 -4.41 -7.35
N LEU A 11 -2.08 -4.91 -7.80
CA LEU A 11 -3.25 -4.08 -8.11
C LEU A 11 -3.82 -3.41 -6.84
N SER A 12 -3.98 -4.18 -5.76
CA SER A 12 -4.46 -3.64 -4.47
C SER A 12 -3.56 -2.52 -3.95
N TYR A 13 -2.25 -2.69 -4.12
CA TYR A 13 -1.27 -1.70 -3.70
C TYR A 13 -1.33 -0.44 -4.56
N ALA A 14 -1.35 -0.58 -5.88
CA ALA A 14 -1.49 0.54 -6.81
C ALA A 14 -2.78 1.34 -6.56
N PHE A 15 -3.90 0.65 -6.31
CA PHE A 15 -5.15 1.32 -5.95
C PHE A 15 -5.01 2.13 -4.67
N ARG A 16 -4.42 1.55 -3.62
CA ARG A 16 -4.22 2.25 -2.34
C ARG A 16 -3.41 3.52 -2.53
N LEU A 17 -2.25 3.43 -3.19
CA LEU A 17 -1.40 4.59 -3.47
C LEU A 17 -2.14 5.66 -4.29
N GLY A 18 -2.89 5.23 -5.31
CA GLY A 18 -3.73 6.10 -6.13
C GLY A 18 -4.81 6.82 -5.33
N THR A 19 -5.52 6.11 -4.44
CA THR A 19 -6.52 6.70 -3.55
C THR A 19 -5.92 7.67 -2.55
N GLU A 20 -4.76 7.36 -1.95
CA GLU A 20 -4.11 8.28 -1.01
C GLU A 20 -3.75 9.61 -1.70
N LEU A 21 -3.18 9.54 -2.90
CA LEU A 21 -2.89 10.72 -3.71
C LEU A 21 -4.17 11.49 -4.09
N THR A 22 -5.21 10.77 -4.54
CA THR A 22 -6.48 11.38 -4.97
C THR A 22 -7.17 12.07 -3.80
N VAL A 23 -7.25 11.42 -2.63
CA VAL A 23 -7.87 11.98 -1.43
C VAL A 23 -7.10 13.20 -0.94
N ALA A 24 -5.76 13.15 -0.88
CA ALA A 24 -4.94 14.29 -0.47
C ALA A 24 -5.12 15.50 -1.41
N THR A 25 -5.10 15.27 -2.71
CA THR A 25 -5.34 16.32 -3.72
C THR A 25 -6.75 16.89 -3.63
N LEU A 26 -7.78 16.05 -3.45
CA LEU A 26 -9.17 16.51 -3.30
C LEU A 26 -9.36 17.37 -2.05
N ILE A 27 -8.79 16.97 -0.92
CA ILE A 27 -8.86 17.76 0.31
C ILE A 27 -8.16 19.11 0.11
N GLY A 28 -6.97 19.13 -0.50
CA GLY A 28 -6.25 20.37 -0.81
C GLY A 28 -7.02 21.28 -1.75
N ALA A 29 -7.65 20.72 -2.79
CA ALA A 29 -8.49 21.45 -3.74
C ALA A 29 -9.73 22.04 -3.08
N LEU A 30 -10.44 21.26 -2.25
CA LEU A 30 -11.63 21.72 -1.52
C LEU A 30 -11.27 22.81 -0.51
N MET A 31 -10.15 22.65 0.20
CA MET A 31 -9.65 23.66 1.13
C MET A 31 -9.27 24.95 0.39
N GLY A 32 -8.54 24.85 -0.73
CA GLY A 32 -8.16 25.99 -1.55
C GLY A 32 -9.37 26.70 -2.16
N TYR A 33 -10.36 25.95 -2.64
CA TYR A 33 -11.62 26.50 -3.14
C TYR A 33 -12.41 27.23 -2.05
N ALA A 34 -12.50 26.65 -0.84
CA ALA A 34 -13.15 27.31 0.27
C ALA A 34 -12.46 28.65 0.60
N LEU A 35 -11.13 28.65 0.66
CA LEU A 35 -10.33 29.87 0.90
C LEU A 35 -10.56 30.93 -0.18
N ASP A 36 -10.56 30.54 -1.46
CA ASP A 36 -10.85 31.47 -2.56
C ASP A 36 -12.25 32.08 -2.42
N HIS A 37 -13.25 31.28 -2.02
CA HIS A 37 -14.62 31.77 -1.83
C HIS A 37 -14.77 32.69 -0.61
N PHE A 38 -14.07 32.40 0.49
CA PHE A 38 -14.12 33.24 1.70
C PHE A 38 -13.40 34.59 1.52
N LEU A 39 -12.35 34.62 0.70
CA LEU A 39 -11.52 35.81 0.48
C LEU A 39 -11.89 36.58 -0.80
N GLU A 40 -12.88 36.10 -1.55
CA GLU A 40 -13.26 36.61 -2.88
C GLU A 40 -12.04 36.75 -3.82
N THR A 41 -11.07 35.85 -3.68
CA THR A 41 -9.88 35.85 -4.52
C THR A 41 -10.11 35.09 -5.81
N ASP A 42 -9.44 35.52 -6.87
CA ASP A 42 -9.19 34.69 -8.04
C ASP A 42 -8.56 33.34 -7.61
N PRO A 43 -8.69 32.25 -8.40
CA PRO A 43 -8.46 30.85 -7.99
C PRO A 43 -6.99 30.48 -7.71
N TRP A 44 -6.29 31.31 -6.94
CA TRP A 44 -4.91 31.21 -6.54
C TRP A 44 -4.74 30.26 -5.36
N PHE A 45 -5.62 30.30 -4.36
CA PHE A 45 -5.54 29.36 -3.24
C PHE A 45 -5.95 27.95 -3.66
N LEU A 46 -6.85 27.80 -4.63
CA LEU A 46 -7.13 26.51 -5.25
C LEU A 46 -5.89 25.97 -5.96
N ALA A 47 -5.20 26.77 -6.77
CA ALA A 47 -3.98 26.34 -7.45
C ALA A 47 -2.89 25.89 -6.45
N VAL A 48 -2.63 26.70 -5.41
CA VAL A 48 -1.68 26.35 -4.34
C VAL A 48 -2.16 25.14 -3.54
N GLY A 49 -3.45 25.06 -3.23
CA GLY A 49 -4.07 23.97 -2.47
C GLY A 49 -3.97 22.63 -3.18
N VAL A 50 -4.16 22.60 -4.51
CA VAL A 50 -3.95 21.40 -5.34
C VAL A 50 -2.48 20.96 -5.33
N LEU A 51 -1.55 21.91 -5.49
CA LEU A 51 -0.11 21.60 -5.46
C LEU A 51 0.31 21.08 -4.08
N PHE A 52 -0.18 21.70 -3.01
CA PHE A 52 0.09 21.29 -1.64
C PHE A 52 -0.52 19.92 -1.32
N GLY A 53 -1.76 19.68 -1.72
CA GLY A 53 -2.43 18.37 -1.57
C GLY A 53 -1.71 17.27 -2.34
N GLY A 54 -1.29 17.56 -3.58
CA GLY A 54 -0.49 16.65 -4.39
C GLY A 54 0.88 16.34 -3.75
N ALA A 55 1.60 17.36 -3.27
CA ALA A 55 2.87 17.18 -2.56
C ALA A 55 2.71 16.34 -1.29
N ALA A 56 1.68 16.61 -0.48
CA ALA A 56 1.37 15.83 0.71
C ALA A 56 1.01 14.36 0.37
N GLY A 57 0.23 14.15 -0.70
CA GLY A 57 -0.12 12.82 -1.20
C GLY A 57 1.11 12.02 -1.64
N VAL A 58 2.01 12.63 -2.43
CA VAL A 58 3.27 12.01 -2.85
C VAL A 58 4.16 11.68 -1.66
N LEU A 59 4.26 12.56 -0.66
CA LEU A 59 5.04 12.30 0.55
C LEU A 59 4.49 11.12 1.37
N ASN A 60 3.16 10.97 1.46
CA ASN A 60 2.52 9.82 2.13
C ASN A 60 2.78 8.51 1.38
N VAL A 61 2.65 8.52 0.06
CA VAL A 61 2.94 7.36 -0.81
C VAL A 61 4.41 6.96 -0.69
N TYR A 62 5.32 7.94 -0.76
CA TYR A 62 6.75 7.72 -0.64
C TYR A 62 7.13 7.10 0.72
N ARG A 63 6.56 7.62 1.82
CA ARG A 63 6.75 7.03 3.16
C ARG A 63 6.25 5.58 3.21
N THR A 64 5.09 5.30 2.64
CA THR A 64 4.54 3.94 2.60
C THR A 64 5.46 3.00 1.81
N ALA A 65 5.99 3.44 0.67
CA ALA A 65 6.94 2.67 -0.13
C ALA A 65 8.26 2.41 0.62
N MET A 66 8.82 3.42 1.28
CA MET A 66 10.06 3.31 2.06
C MET A 66 9.92 2.33 3.24
N ASN A 67 8.77 2.36 3.94
CA ASN A 67 8.52 1.46 5.05
C ASN A 67 8.45 -0.02 4.61
N MET A 68 8.00 -0.29 3.37
CA MET A 68 7.97 -1.64 2.82
C MET A 68 9.36 -2.17 2.47
N GLU A 69 10.29 -1.29 2.12
CA GLU A 69 11.69 -1.65 1.87
C GLU A 69 12.43 -1.97 3.19
N GLN A 70 12.14 -1.22 4.27
CA GLN A 70 12.73 -1.47 5.59
C GLN A 70 12.32 -2.81 6.21
N ASP A 71 11.08 -3.25 6.02
CA ASP A 71 10.62 -4.59 6.47
C ASP A 71 11.25 -5.75 5.68
N TRP A 72 11.91 -5.46 4.54
CA TRP A 72 12.64 -6.45 3.73
C TRP A 72 14.17 -6.41 3.94
N GLY A 73 14.63 -5.73 5.00
CA GLY A 73 16.03 -5.77 5.45
C GLY A 73 16.48 -7.18 5.87
N PRO A 74 17.78 -7.51 5.80
CA PRO A 74 18.34 -8.88 5.92
C PRO A 74 18.17 -9.57 7.29
N ASP A 75 17.39 -8.99 8.20
CA ASP A 75 17.21 -9.46 9.57
C ASP A 75 15.73 -9.71 9.94
N ALA A 76 14.81 -9.71 8.95
CA ALA A 76 13.42 -10.08 9.19
C ALA A 76 13.38 -11.49 9.82
N PRO A 77 12.83 -11.66 11.04
CA PRO A 77 12.68 -12.99 11.63
C PRO A 77 11.88 -13.81 10.65
N GLU A 78 12.55 -14.85 10.13
CA GLU A 78 12.04 -15.78 9.14
C GLU A 78 10.59 -16.10 9.49
N GLY A 79 9.67 -15.53 8.70
CA GLY A 79 8.25 -15.76 8.84
C GLY A 79 8.04 -17.23 8.60
N LYS A 80 8.07 -18.01 9.68
CA LYS A 80 7.77 -19.43 9.73
C LYS A 80 6.36 -19.57 9.18
N ASN A 81 6.30 -19.80 7.89
CA ASN A 81 5.20 -20.31 7.12
C ASN A 81 4.96 -21.74 7.62
N ASP A 82 4.27 -21.85 8.74
CA ASP A 82 3.64 -23.05 9.23
C ASP A 82 2.41 -23.41 8.38
N ASN A 83 2.58 -23.45 7.05
CA ASN A 83 1.77 -24.35 6.24
C ASN A 83 2.29 -25.78 6.48
N LYS A 84 2.07 -26.24 7.72
CA LYS A 84 2.27 -27.62 8.15
C LYS A 84 1.03 -28.39 7.71
N THR A 85 0.86 -28.47 6.40
CA THR A 85 0.01 -29.45 5.76
C THR A 85 0.95 -30.26 4.87
N ASP A 86 0.83 -31.58 4.96
CA ASP A 86 1.15 -32.50 3.86
C ASP A 86 2.57 -33.07 3.75
N LEU A 87 3.32 -33.19 4.85
CA LEU A 87 4.45 -34.13 4.93
C LEU A 87 4.50 -34.81 6.31
N ASP A 88 3.38 -35.40 6.71
CA ASP A 88 3.37 -36.54 7.65
C ASP A 88 3.22 -37.84 6.84
N ASP A 89 3.96 -37.94 5.74
CA ASP A 89 4.26 -39.21 5.09
C ASP A 89 5.68 -39.59 5.53
N GLY A 90 5.81 -39.94 6.82
CA GLY A 90 6.94 -40.74 7.24
C GLY A 90 7.05 -41.97 6.33
N PRO A 91 8.27 -42.48 6.06
CA PRO A 91 8.44 -43.64 5.21
C PRO A 91 7.49 -44.76 5.70
N PRO A 92 6.82 -45.48 4.78
CA PRO A 92 5.94 -46.58 5.16
C PRO A 92 6.64 -47.47 6.17
N ASP A 93 6.05 -47.62 7.36
CA ASP A 93 6.62 -48.48 8.40
C ASP A 93 6.73 -49.90 7.82
N PRO A 94 7.95 -50.41 7.62
CA PRO A 94 8.14 -51.73 7.01
C PRO A 94 7.58 -52.87 7.88
N ASN A 95 7.13 -52.58 9.10
CA ASN A 95 6.56 -53.55 10.03
C ASN A 95 5.05 -53.36 10.24
N ARG A 96 4.36 -52.68 9.33
CA ARG A 96 2.90 -52.51 9.38
C ARG A 96 2.23 -53.56 8.52
N ASP A 97 2.19 -54.78 9.07
CA ASP A 97 1.17 -55.85 8.92
C ASP A 97 1.82 -57.25 8.85
N ASP A 98 2.19 -57.78 10.02
CA ASP A 98 2.18 -59.20 10.43
C ASP A 98 1.92 -59.36 11.95
#